data_AF-A0A6J5AT98-F1
#
_entry.id   AF-A0A6J5AT98-F1
#
_cell.length_a   1.000
_cell.length_b   1.000
_cell.length_c   1.000
_cell.angle_alpha   90.00
_cell.angle_beta   90.00
_cell.angle_gamma   90.00
#
_symmetry.space_group_name_H-M   'P 1'
#
loop_
_entity.id
_entity.type
_entity.pdbx_description
1 polymer ?
#
loop_
_entity_poly.entity_id
_entity_poly.type
_entity_poly.pdbx_seq_one_letter_code
_entity_poly.pdbx_strand_id
1 'polypeptide(L)'
;MQKDVFQTDNDGLYLYQSVANELALTPGTFNIPYGAYEDAPPAPSVGKWALRQGEIWTMVDDHRTTPLWVVATGLPYSIGAEHDGADGKVSYPGWGTLPAWLTLVEPPPVEQTATT
;
A
#
# COMPACT_ATOMS: atom_id res chain seq x y z
N MET A 1 -9.86 -22.52 21.30
CA MET A 1 -10.78 -21.88 20.31
C MET A 1 -9.96 -21.09 19.29
N GLN A 2 -10.60 -20.59 18.22
CA GLN A 2 -9.98 -19.70 17.24
C GLN A 2 -10.84 -18.45 17.05
N LYS A 3 -10.21 -17.34 16.66
CA LYS A 3 -10.92 -16.13 16.21
C LYS A 3 -10.23 -15.54 14.99
N ASP A 4 -11.00 -14.79 14.21
CA ASP A 4 -10.47 -14.06 13.07
C ASP A 4 -9.59 -12.90 13.52
N VAL A 5 -8.53 -12.67 12.76
CA VAL A 5 -7.65 -11.51 12.88
C VAL A 5 -7.23 -11.04 11.48
N PHE A 6 -6.89 -9.77 11.36
CA PHE A 6 -6.69 -9.09 10.09
C PHE A 6 -5.26 -8.57 10.02
N GLN A 7 -4.44 -9.20 9.18
CA GLN A 7 -3.00 -8.95 9.13
C GLN A 7 -2.68 -7.72 8.29
N THR A 8 -1.75 -6.90 8.75
CA THR A 8 -1.16 -5.80 7.99
C THR A 8 0.30 -6.06 7.64
N ASP A 9 0.84 -5.27 6.70
CA ASP A 9 2.28 -5.10 6.55
C ASP A 9 2.85 -4.13 7.60
N ASN A 10 4.14 -3.79 7.46
CA ASN A 10 4.85 -2.90 8.36
C ASN A 10 4.34 -1.45 8.34
N ASP A 11 3.68 -1.04 7.25
CA ASP A 11 3.10 0.30 7.12
C ASP A 11 1.64 0.34 7.57
N GLY A 12 1.07 -0.81 7.95
CA GLY A 12 -0.32 -0.95 8.39
C GLY A 12 -1.30 -1.25 7.27
N LEU A 13 -0.83 -1.50 6.04
CA LEU A 13 -1.72 -1.82 4.92
C LEU A 13 -2.28 -3.24 5.09
N TYR A 14 -3.60 -3.40 4.98
CA TYR A 14 -4.23 -4.71 5.13
C TYR A 14 -3.75 -5.70 4.07
N LEU A 15 -3.45 -6.95 4.47
CA LEU A 15 -2.98 -8.01 3.58
C LEU A 15 -4.04 -9.09 3.39
N TYR A 16 -4.45 -9.73 4.48
CA TYR A 16 -5.38 -10.85 4.46
C TYR A 16 -5.97 -11.14 5.86
N GLN A 17 -7.10 -11.85 5.88
CA GLN A 17 -7.68 -12.42 7.08
C GLN A 17 -6.91 -13.69 7.44
N SER A 18 -6.64 -13.85 8.73
CA SER A 18 -6.02 -15.03 9.33
C SER A 18 -6.77 -15.42 10.60
N VAL A 19 -6.24 -16.39 11.34
CA VAL A 19 -6.83 -16.86 12.61
C VAL A 19 -5.82 -16.82 13.73
N ALA A 20 -6.26 -16.37 14.90
CA ALA A 20 -5.51 -16.48 16.14
C ALA A 20 -6.05 -17.66 16.97
N ASN A 21 -5.13 -18.45 17.52
CA ASN A 21 -5.47 -19.58 18.37
C ASN A 21 -5.46 -19.16 19.85
N GLU A 22 -6.42 -19.65 20.61
CA GLU A 22 -6.44 -19.51 22.05
C GLU A 22 -5.26 -20.26 22.69
N LEU A 23 -4.66 -19.66 23.74
CA LEU A 23 -3.55 -20.25 24.48
C LEU A 23 -4.05 -21.41 25.34
N ALA A 24 -3.37 -22.56 25.25
CA ALA A 24 -3.79 -23.79 25.89
C ALA A 24 -3.89 -23.70 27.43
N LEU A 25 -3.06 -22.88 28.06
CA LEU A 25 -2.97 -22.76 29.53
C LEU A 25 -3.67 -21.52 30.08
N THR A 26 -4.21 -20.65 29.21
CA THR A 26 -4.85 -19.39 29.61
C THR A 26 -6.12 -19.18 28.79
N PRO A 27 -7.24 -19.85 29.16
CA PRO A 27 -8.51 -19.67 28.46
C PRO A 27 -8.90 -18.19 28.36
N GLY A 28 -9.40 -17.79 27.19
CA GLY A 28 -9.75 -16.42 26.85
C GLY A 28 -8.59 -15.56 26.31
N THR A 29 -7.33 -16.02 26.41
CA THR A 29 -6.19 -15.32 25.80
C THR A 29 -5.80 -15.95 24.46
N PHE A 30 -5.54 -15.13 23.45
CA PHE A 30 -5.24 -15.58 22.09
C PHE A 30 -3.82 -15.18 21.66
N ASN A 31 -3.18 -16.03 20.87
CA ASN A 31 -1.91 -15.74 20.23
C ASN A 31 -2.14 -14.88 18.97
N ILE A 32 -2.30 -13.57 19.16
CA ILE A 32 -2.46 -12.60 18.07
C ILE A 32 -1.10 -12.39 17.38
N PRO A 33 -0.98 -12.65 16.07
CA PRO A 33 0.26 -12.36 15.33
C PRO A 33 0.60 -10.87 15.38
N TYR A 34 1.90 -10.55 15.35
CA TYR A 34 2.33 -9.15 15.21
C TYR A 34 1.80 -8.54 13.90
N GLY A 35 1.24 -7.34 13.99
CA GLY A 35 0.57 -6.66 12.87
C GLY A 35 -0.85 -7.14 12.57
N ALA A 36 -1.41 -8.03 13.41
CA ALA A 36 -2.79 -8.48 13.26
C ALA A 36 -3.73 -7.71 14.19
N TYR A 37 -4.89 -7.34 13.67
CA TYR A 37 -5.94 -6.66 14.42
C TYR A 37 -7.18 -7.54 14.54
N GLU A 38 -7.93 -7.41 15.63
CA GLU A 38 -9.10 -8.24 15.88
C GLU A 38 -10.36 -7.69 15.19
N ASP A 39 -10.39 -6.38 14.94
CA ASP A 39 -11.47 -5.72 14.24
C ASP A 39 -11.26 -5.74 12.72
N ALA A 40 -12.32 -6.10 11.99
CA ALA A 40 -12.27 -6.23 10.54
C ALA A 40 -12.06 -4.86 9.86
N PRO A 41 -11.26 -4.81 8.78
CA PRO A 41 -11.20 -3.62 7.93
C PRO A 41 -12.55 -3.40 7.23
N PRO A 42 -12.86 -2.15 6.82
CA PRO A 42 -13.97 -1.87 5.93
C PRO A 42 -13.87 -2.70 4.64
N ALA A 43 -15.02 -3.01 4.04
CA ALA A 43 -15.05 -3.66 2.74
C ALA A 43 -14.30 -2.79 1.69
N PRO A 44 -13.44 -3.38 0.86
CA PRO A 44 -12.72 -2.63 -0.17
C PRO A 44 -13.67 -1.91 -1.13
N SER A 45 -13.30 -0.69 -1.51
CA SER A 45 -13.96 0.07 -2.59
C SER A 45 -13.01 0.22 -3.77
N VAL A 46 -13.55 0.47 -4.97
CA VAL A 46 -12.74 0.55 -6.19
C VAL A 46 -11.67 1.63 -6.04
N GLY A 47 -10.41 1.26 -6.27
CA GLY A 47 -9.25 2.16 -6.17
C GLY A 47 -8.89 2.57 -4.74
N LYS A 48 -9.43 1.90 -3.71
CA LYS A 48 -9.13 2.16 -2.30
C LYS A 48 -8.77 0.88 -1.56
N TRP A 49 -7.93 1.02 -0.54
CA TRP A 49 -7.54 -0.08 0.33
C TRP A 49 -7.50 0.33 1.80
N ALA A 50 -7.64 -0.63 2.71
CA ALA A 50 -7.64 -0.37 4.13
C ALA A 50 -6.21 -0.23 4.68
N LEU A 51 -5.97 0.85 5.42
CA LEU A 51 -4.74 1.15 6.14
C LEU A 51 -5.05 1.29 7.63
N ARG A 52 -4.28 0.63 8.48
CA ARG A 52 -4.37 0.79 9.92
C ARG A 52 -3.67 2.08 10.35
N GLN A 53 -4.39 2.93 11.07
CA GLN A 53 -3.86 4.15 11.66
C GLN A 53 -4.19 4.16 13.16
N GLY A 54 -3.25 3.69 13.98
CA GLY A 54 -3.50 3.48 15.40
C GLY A 54 -4.56 2.39 15.63
N GLU A 55 -5.70 2.77 16.20
CA GLU A 55 -6.81 1.86 16.52
C GLU A 55 -7.94 1.86 15.47
N ILE A 56 -7.79 2.60 14.36
CA ILE A 56 -8.83 2.69 13.34
C ILE A 56 -8.34 2.23 11.98
N TRP A 57 -9.29 1.77 11.16
CA TRP A 57 -9.09 1.54 9.74
C TRP A 57 -9.50 2.77 8.93
N THR A 58 -8.61 3.21 8.04
CA THR A 58 -8.86 4.29 7.08
C THR A 58 -8.74 3.75 5.66
N MET A 59 -9.63 4.18 4.77
CA MET A 59 -9.50 3.85 3.35
C MET A 59 -8.59 4.85 2.65
N VAL A 60 -7.50 4.37 2.04
CA VAL A 60 -6.54 5.17 1.26
C VAL A 60 -6.61 4.81 -0.21
N ASP A 61 -6.14 5.71 -1.09
CA ASP A 61 -5.99 5.40 -2.51
C ASP A 61 -5.05 4.19 -2.71
N ASP A 62 -5.41 3.32 -3.65
CA ASP A 62 -4.61 2.15 -4.04
C ASP A 62 -4.28 2.22 -5.53
N HIS A 63 -2.99 2.39 -5.80
CA HIS A 63 -2.39 2.49 -7.12
C HIS A 63 -1.44 1.33 -7.40
N ARG A 64 -1.37 0.29 -6.55
CA ARG A 64 -0.42 -0.83 -6.71
C ARG A 64 -0.60 -1.62 -8.01
N THR A 65 -1.81 -1.59 -8.57
CA THR A 65 -2.15 -2.22 -9.86
C THR A 65 -2.36 -1.21 -10.99
N THR A 66 -2.14 0.08 -10.70
CA THR A 66 -2.30 1.16 -11.67
C THR A 66 -0.94 1.51 -12.27
N PRO A 67 -0.80 1.56 -13.62
CA PRO A 67 0.41 2.07 -14.24
C PRO A 67 0.67 3.53 -13.80
N LEU A 68 1.92 3.83 -13.45
CA LEU A 68 2.37 5.15 -13.03
C LEU A 68 3.56 5.59 -13.89
N TRP A 69 3.68 6.90 -14.11
CA TRP A 69 4.80 7.49 -14.84
C TRP A 69 5.39 8.66 -14.07
N VAL A 70 6.71 8.84 -14.19
CA VAL A 70 7.42 10.00 -13.63
C VAL A 70 7.13 11.22 -14.51
N VAL A 71 6.56 12.26 -13.94
CA VAL A 71 6.14 13.47 -14.68
C VAL A 71 7.31 14.13 -15.43
N ALA A 72 8.50 14.17 -14.82
CA ALA A 72 9.65 14.86 -15.37
C ALA A 72 10.28 14.17 -16.59
N THR A 73 10.22 12.84 -16.66
CA THR A 73 10.91 12.04 -17.70
C THR A 73 9.95 11.27 -18.60
N GLY A 74 8.72 11.10 -18.16
CA GLY A 74 7.71 10.23 -18.76
C GLY A 74 8.01 8.74 -18.71
N LEU A 75 9.04 8.32 -17.98
CA LEU A 75 9.36 6.91 -17.82
C LEU A 75 8.36 6.22 -16.87
N PRO A 76 8.02 4.93 -17.10
CA PRO A 76 7.22 4.16 -16.16
C PRO A 76 7.88 4.08 -14.78
N TYR A 77 7.05 4.15 -13.74
CA TYR A 77 7.47 4.01 -12.36
C TYR A 77 7.06 2.63 -11.81
N SER A 78 8.03 1.93 -11.22
CA SER A 78 7.77 0.71 -10.46
C SER A 78 7.56 1.07 -8.99
N ILE A 79 6.47 0.58 -8.40
CA ILE A 79 6.15 0.81 -6.98
C ILE A 79 7.34 0.48 -6.08
N GLY A 80 7.66 1.39 -5.16
CA GLY A 80 8.79 1.26 -4.23
C GLY A 80 10.16 1.57 -4.84
N ALA A 81 10.27 1.83 -6.15
CA ALA A 81 11.54 2.24 -6.74
C ALA A 81 11.98 3.61 -6.23
N GLU A 82 13.29 3.80 -6.07
CA GLU A 82 13.86 5.09 -5.73
C GLU A 82 13.76 6.06 -6.91
N HIS A 83 13.46 7.32 -6.59
CA HIS A 83 13.40 8.44 -7.51
C HIS A 83 14.16 9.62 -6.91
N ASP A 84 14.89 10.37 -7.73
CA ASP A 84 15.55 11.61 -7.32
C ASP A 84 14.53 12.73 -7.16
N GLY A 85 14.12 12.98 -5.91
CA GLY A 85 13.27 14.10 -5.53
C GLY A 85 14.06 15.37 -5.22
N ALA A 86 13.35 16.47 -4.96
CA ALA A 86 13.94 17.78 -4.70
C ALA A 86 14.90 17.79 -3.49
N ASP A 87 14.57 17.04 -2.44
CA ASP A 87 15.31 17.00 -1.18
C ASP A 87 16.08 15.67 -0.95
N GLY A 88 16.21 14.85 -2.01
CA GLY A 88 16.89 13.57 -1.96
C GLY A 88 16.10 12.41 -2.56
N LYS A 89 16.52 11.18 -2.27
CA LYS A 89 15.84 9.98 -2.75
C LYS A 89 14.47 9.83 -2.10
N VAL A 90 13.45 9.67 -2.94
CA VAL A 90 12.06 9.41 -2.53
C VAL A 90 11.56 8.12 -3.18
N SER A 91 10.55 7.50 -2.59
CA SER A 91 9.83 6.37 -3.19
C SER A 91 8.34 6.50 -2.89
N TYR A 92 7.52 5.87 -3.72
CA TYR A 92 6.08 5.80 -3.54
C TYR A 92 5.64 4.34 -3.37
N PRO A 93 5.00 3.96 -2.26
CA PRO A 93 4.64 2.57 -1.97
C PRO A 93 3.39 2.10 -2.73
N GLY A 94 2.82 2.94 -3.59
CA GLY A 94 1.67 2.58 -4.41
C GLY A 94 0.33 2.81 -3.74
N TRP A 95 0.27 3.40 -2.56
CA TRP A 95 -0.97 3.74 -1.87
C TRP A 95 -0.86 5.09 -1.16
N GLY A 96 -2.02 5.70 -0.86
CA GLY A 96 -2.11 7.05 -0.31
C GLY A 96 -2.08 8.14 -1.38
N THR A 97 -1.80 9.37 -0.98
CA THR A 97 -1.79 10.51 -1.90
C THR A 97 -0.75 10.32 -3.00
N LEU A 98 -1.18 10.37 -4.26
CA LEU A 98 -0.26 10.34 -5.39
C LEU A 98 0.70 11.55 -5.35
N PRO A 99 2.02 11.34 -5.27
CA PRO A 99 2.98 12.43 -5.28
C PRO A 99 2.95 13.23 -6.58
N ALA A 100 3.22 14.54 -6.52
CA ALA A 100 3.18 15.41 -7.70
C ALA A 100 4.21 15.06 -8.80
N TRP A 101 5.24 14.27 -8.47
CA TRP A 101 6.23 13.77 -9.44
C TRP A 101 5.77 12.49 -10.16
N LEU A 102 4.60 11.95 -9.81
CA LEU A 102 3.94 10.82 -10.48
C LEU A 102 2.62 11.25 -11.14
N THR A 103 2.26 10.54 -12.20
CA THR A 103 0.98 10.72 -12.91
C THR A 103 0.38 9.36 -13.28
N LEU A 104 -0.95 9.32 -13.39
CA LEU A 104 -1.74 8.20 -13.93
C LEU A 104 -1.88 8.26 -15.46
N VAL A 105 -1.42 9.35 -16.07
CA VAL A 105 -1.56 9.59 -17.51
C VAL A 105 -0.22 9.25 -18.17
N GLU A 106 -0.25 8.29 -19.09
CA GLU A 106 0.90 7.97 -19.94
C GLU A 106 1.32 9.21 -20.73
N PRO A 107 2.56 9.70 -20.57
CA PRO A 107 3.05 10.82 -21.36
C PRO A 107 3.18 10.43 -22.84
N PRO A 108 3.04 11.39 -23.76
CA PRO A 108 3.22 11.11 -25.17
C PRO A 108 4.64 10.55 -25.41
N PRO A 109 4.81 9.63 -26.38
CA PRO A 109 6.13 9.15 -26.74
C PRO A 109 7.06 10.33 -27.03
N VAL A 110 8.23 10.37 -26.39
CA VAL A 110 9.28 11.30 -26.81
C VAL A 110 9.67 10.95 -28.24
N GLU A 111 9.30 11.80 -29.21
CA GLU A 111 9.85 11.74 -30.55
C GLU A 111 11.37 11.86 -30.40
N GLN A 112 12.08 10.74 -30.54
CA GLN A 112 13.52 10.78 -30.75
C GLN A 112 13.74 11.51 -32.06
N THR A 113 14.02 12.81 -31.99
CA THR A 113 14.64 13.53 -33.10
C THR A 113 15.94 12.82 -33.41
N ALA A 114 15.90 11.95 -34.41
CA ALA A 114 17.06 11.32 -35.01
C ALA A 114 17.92 12.43 -35.62
N THR A 115 18.96 12.85 -34.91
CA THR A 115 20.00 13.69 -35.49
C THR A 115 20.73 12.83 -36.54
N THR A 116 20.46 13.11 -37.81
CA THR A 116 21.20 12.57 -38.97
C THR A 116 22.52 13.31 -39.12
#